data_AF-A0A6A6GSP7-F1
#
_entry.id   AF-A0A6A6GSP7-F1
#
_cell.length_a   1.000
_cell.length_b   1.000
_cell.length_c   1.000
_cell.angle_alpha   90.00
_cell.angle_beta   90.00
_cell.angle_gamma   90.00
#
_symmetry.space_group_name_H-M   'P 1'
#
loop_
_entity.id
_entity.type
_entity.pdbx_description
1 polymer ?
#
loop_
_entity_poly.entity_id
_entity_poly.type
_entity_poly.pdbx_seq_one_letter_code
_entity_poly.pdbx_strand_id
1 'polypeptide(L)'
;LYSQCQGYVLPGICTLIPIQQEYIKRSKIGNRWDYGWLALRRTMSLPDNVNWDQETVYKCVFTLLCAMDTHNQTVKASTDAKMTGPQIGLLPKCSADCLE
;
A
#
# COMPACT_ATOMS: atom_id res chain seq x y z
N LEU A 1 5.05 6.22 -4.95
CA LEU A 1 5.50 4.97 -5.59
C LEU A 1 6.89 5.11 -6.24
N TYR A 2 7.05 5.94 -7.28
CA TYR A 2 8.36 6.07 -7.96
C TYR A 2 9.48 6.56 -7.03
N SER A 3 9.19 7.52 -6.15
CA SER A 3 10.14 8.00 -5.13
C SER A 3 10.53 6.96 -4.07
N GLN A 4 9.67 5.98 -3.82
CA GLN A 4 9.87 4.98 -2.75
C GLN A 4 10.53 3.71 -3.28
N CYS A 5 10.14 3.26 -4.47
CA CYS A 5 10.57 1.98 -5.02
C CYS A 5 11.45 2.12 -6.25
N GLN A 6 11.66 3.35 -6.78
CA GLN A 6 12.50 3.63 -7.97
C GLN A 6 12.22 2.73 -9.19
N GLY A 7 11.00 2.19 -9.30
CA GLY A 7 10.62 1.25 -10.36
C GLY A 7 10.79 -0.23 -10.02
N TYR A 8 11.33 -0.58 -8.86
CA TYR A 8 11.50 -1.96 -8.40
C TYR A 8 10.70 -2.26 -7.14
N VAL A 9 9.64 -3.06 -7.29
CA VAL A 9 8.86 -3.58 -6.16
C VAL A 9 9.26 -5.04 -5.95
N LEU A 10 9.70 -5.39 -4.75
CA LEU A 10 10.03 -6.78 -4.42
C LEU A 10 8.77 -7.66 -4.47
N PRO A 11 8.86 -8.92 -4.89
CA PRO A 11 7.80 -9.88 -4.64
C PRO A 11 7.68 -10.03 -3.12
N GLY A 12 6.46 -10.02 -2.59
CA GLY A 12 6.34 -10.14 -1.14
C GLY A 12 6.16 -8.81 -0.36
N ILE A 13 6.12 -7.64 -1.02
CA ILE A 13 5.80 -6.35 -0.36
C ILE A 13 4.53 -5.66 -0.90
N CYS A 14 3.78 -5.00 0.01
CA CYS A 14 2.47 -4.39 -0.24
C CYS A 14 2.60 -2.91 0.01
N THR A 15 2.17 -2.09 -0.94
CA THR A 15 2.18 -0.64 -0.80
C THR A 15 0.77 -0.12 -0.94
N LEU A 16 0.28 0.55 0.09
CA LEU A 16 -1.00 1.24 0.04
C LEU A 16 -0.79 2.64 -0.55
N ILE A 17 -1.50 2.93 -1.64
CA ILE A 17 -1.35 4.16 -2.41
C ILE A 17 -2.68 4.93 -2.36
N PRO A 18 -2.70 6.17 -1.85
CA PRO A 18 -3.91 6.99 -1.93
C PRO A 18 -4.15 7.39 -3.38
N ILE A 19 -5.38 7.20 -3.85
CA ILE A 19 -5.79 7.66 -5.17
C ILE A 19 -6.07 9.15 -5.07
N GLN A 20 -5.31 9.94 -5.82
CA GLN A 20 -5.48 11.39 -5.78
C GLN A 20 -6.80 11.80 -6.44
N GLN A 21 -7.45 12.84 -5.91
CA GLN A 21 -8.77 13.27 -6.35
C GLN A 21 -8.79 13.75 -7.81
N GLU A 22 -7.64 14.18 -8.33
CA GLU A 22 -7.47 14.60 -9.73
C GLU A 22 -7.72 13.44 -10.70
N TYR A 23 -7.31 12.21 -10.33
CA TYR A 23 -7.55 11.03 -11.14
C TYR A 23 -9.03 10.65 -11.17
N ILE A 24 -9.71 10.80 -10.03
CA ILE A 24 -11.15 10.55 -9.91
C ILE A 24 -11.94 11.53 -10.78
N LYS A 25 -11.57 12.82 -10.77
CA LYS A 25 -12.20 13.86 -11.60
C LYS A 25 -11.96 13.68 -13.10
N ARG A 26 -10.81 13.12 -13.48
CA ARG A 26 -10.45 12.85 -14.90
C ARG A 26 -11.12 11.59 -15.45
N SER A 27 -11.48 10.64 -14.59
CA SER A 27 -12.15 9.40 -14.98
C SER A 27 -13.52 9.70 -15.61
N LYS A 28 -13.78 9.16 -16.81
CA LYS A 28 -15.10 9.25 -17.47
C LYS A 28 -16.22 8.59 -16.66
N ILE A 29 -15.87 7.62 -15.81
CA ILE A 29 -16.80 6.86 -14.98
C ILE A 29 -16.89 7.43 -13.54
N GLY A 30 -16.05 8.42 -13.21
CA GLY A 30 -15.87 8.89 -11.83
C GLY A 30 -15.38 7.78 -10.90
N ASN A 31 -15.61 7.94 -9.60
CA ASN A 31 -15.39 6.90 -8.58
C ASN A 31 -16.72 6.30 -8.14
N ARG A 32 -17.28 5.39 -8.95
CA ARG A 32 -18.60 4.76 -8.65
C ARG A 32 -18.62 3.97 -7.35
N TRP A 33 -17.47 3.53 -6.88
CA TRP A 33 -17.33 2.60 -5.76
C TRP A 33 -16.69 3.23 -4.52
N ASP A 34 -16.48 4.54 -4.56
CA ASP A 34 -15.84 5.32 -3.50
C ASP A 34 -14.51 4.73 -2.99
N TYR A 35 -13.70 4.13 -3.87
CA TYR A 35 -12.37 3.66 -3.48
C TYR A 35 -11.40 4.85 -3.34
N GLY A 36 -10.80 5.01 -2.16
CA GLY A 36 -9.80 6.04 -1.89
C GLY A 36 -8.36 5.54 -1.92
N TRP A 37 -8.17 4.22 -1.86
CA TRP A 37 -6.87 3.59 -1.68
C TRP A 37 -6.70 2.41 -2.64
N LEU A 38 -5.49 2.29 -3.18
CA LEU A 38 -5.05 1.18 -4.01
C LEU A 38 -3.99 0.39 -3.26
N ALA A 39 -4.26 -0.86 -2.96
CA ALA A 39 -3.24 -1.78 -2.49
C ALA A 39 -2.50 -2.36 -3.70
N LEU A 40 -1.27 -1.91 -3.93
CA LEU A 40 -0.42 -2.47 -4.98
C LEU A 40 0.40 -3.62 -4.40
N ARG A 41 0.24 -4.79 -5.01
CA ARG A 41 0.92 -6.02 -4.59
C ARG A 41 1.58 -6.70 -5.77
N ARG A 42 2.88 -7.00 -5.63
CA ARG A 42 3.61 -7.81 -6.60
C ARG A 42 3.65 -9.26 -6.15
N THR A 43 2.96 -10.12 -6.88
CA THR A 43 3.01 -11.58 -6.72
C THR A 43 4.12 -12.21 -7.56
N MET A 44 4.65 -11.50 -8.55
CA MET A 44 5.70 -12.03 -9.45
C MET A 44 6.68 -10.92 -9.86
N SER A 45 7.99 -11.19 -9.82
CA SER A 45 8.99 -10.25 -10.32
C SER A 45 8.93 -10.14 -11.85
N LEU A 46 8.91 -11.27 -12.54
CA LEU A 46 8.67 -11.34 -13.98
C LEU A 46 7.46 -12.23 -14.22
N PRO A 47 6.63 -11.93 -15.23
CA PRO A 47 5.55 -12.83 -15.62
C PRO A 47 6.18 -14.11 -16.18
N ASP A 48 6.01 -15.21 -15.46
CA ASP A 48 6.50 -16.53 -15.84
C ASP A 48 5.42 -17.58 -15.49
N ASN A 49 5.53 -18.78 -16.04
CA ASN A 49 4.59 -19.86 -15.76
C ASN A 49 4.92 -20.48 -14.39
N VAL A 50 4.23 -20.02 -13.35
CA VAL A 50 4.45 -20.50 -11.97
C VAL A 50 3.22 -21.25 -11.49
N ASN A 51 3.41 -22.54 -11.19
CA ASN A 51 2.44 -23.31 -10.41
C ASN A 51 2.46 -22.78 -8.97
N TRP A 52 1.37 -22.09 -8.60
CA TRP A 52 1.04 -21.57 -7.27
C TRP A 52 2.16 -21.67 -6.21
N ASP A 53 2.98 -20.62 -6.10
CA ASP A 53 3.93 -20.49 -5.00
C ASP A 53 3.19 -20.05 -3.72
N GLN A 54 2.97 -21.01 -2.83
CA GLN A 54 2.26 -20.81 -1.57
C GLN A 54 2.97 -19.77 -0.69
N GLU A 55 4.30 -19.78 -0.65
CA GLU A 55 5.06 -18.88 0.22
C GLU A 55 4.85 -17.43 -0.20
N THR A 56 4.93 -17.17 -1.51
CA THR A 56 4.65 -15.84 -2.05
C THR A 56 3.21 -15.41 -1.74
N VAL A 57 2.22 -16.29 -1.88
CA VAL A 57 0.82 -15.96 -1.56
C VAL A 57 0.63 -15.63 -0.07
N TYR A 58 1.20 -16.44 0.83
CA TYR A 58 1.08 -16.18 2.27
C TYR A 58 1.76 -14.88 2.68
N LYS A 59 2.98 -14.62 2.18
CA LYS A 59 3.64 -13.33 2.37
C LYS A 59 2.79 -12.19 1.82
N CYS A 60 2.12 -12.38 0.68
CA CYS A 60 1.14 -11.46 0.09
C CYS A 60 0.00 -11.09 1.01
N VAL A 61 -0.69 -12.09 1.52
CA VAL A 61 -1.83 -11.84 2.40
C VAL A 61 -1.38 -11.21 3.72
N PHE A 62 -0.32 -11.73 4.32
CA PHE A 62 0.16 -11.24 5.62
C PHE A 62 0.50 -9.75 5.60
N THR A 63 1.36 -9.35 4.68
CA THR A 63 1.82 -7.95 4.58
C THR A 63 0.73 -6.99 4.08
N LEU A 64 -0.26 -7.47 3.33
CA LEU A 64 -1.48 -6.69 3.03
C LEU A 64 -2.23 -6.38 4.32
N LEU A 65 -2.46 -7.38 5.17
CA LEU A 65 -3.16 -7.20 6.43
C LEU A 65 -2.39 -6.25 7.37
N CYS A 66 -1.06 -6.36 7.43
CA CYS A 66 -0.24 -5.41 8.19
C CYS A 66 -0.36 -3.97 7.67
N ALA A 67 -0.37 -3.78 6.35
CA ALA A 67 -0.54 -2.46 5.74
C ALA A 67 -1.94 -1.87 6.03
N MET A 68 -2.98 -2.71 5.99
CA MET A 68 -4.34 -2.31 6.36
C MET A 68 -4.45 -1.95 7.84
N ASP A 69 -3.83 -2.73 8.74
CA ASP A 69 -3.84 -2.42 10.16
C ASP A 69 -3.14 -1.10 10.45
N THR A 70 -1.98 -0.86 9.84
CA THR A 70 -1.26 0.42 9.95
C THR A 70 -2.12 1.58 9.42
N HIS A 71 -2.83 1.37 8.31
CA HIS A 71 -3.76 2.37 7.78
C HIS A 71 -4.91 2.64 8.76
N ASN A 72 -5.53 1.60 9.31
CA ASN A 72 -6.62 1.72 10.28
C ASN A 72 -6.16 2.47 11.54
N GLN A 73 -4.97 2.16 12.06
CA GLN A 73 -4.38 2.88 13.19
C GLN A 73 -4.12 4.35 12.84
N THR A 74 -3.61 4.64 11.64
CA THR A 74 -3.38 6.02 11.18
C THR A 74 -4.69 6.80 11.07
N VAL A 75 -5.75 6.20 10.55
CA VAL A 75 -7.08 6.83 10.46
C VAL A 75 -7.68 7.06 11.85
N LYS A 76 -7.54 6.10 12.76
CA LYS A 76 -7.97 6.26 14.16
C LYS A 76 -7.20 7.40 14.84
N ALA A 77 -5.87 7.39 14.77
CA ALA A 77 -5.02 8.44 15.30
C ALA A 77 -5.31 9.81 14.67
N SER A 78 -5.64 9.88 13.38
CA SER A 78 -6.06 11.14 12.72
C SER A 78 -7.45 11.61 13.14
N THR A 79 -8.31 10.69 13.56
CA THR A 79 -9.64 10.98 14.10
C THR A 79 -9.52 11.52 15.53
N ASP A 80 -8.62 10.94 16.32
CA ASP A 80 -8.28 11.42 17.66
C ASP A 80 -7.49 12.75 17.59
N ALA A 81 -6.57 12.90 16.63
CA ALA A 81 -5.83 14.13 16.35
C ALA A 81 -6.66 15.21 15.65
N LYS A 82 -7.90 14.93 15.21
CA LYS A 82 -8.85 16.00 14.86
C LYS A 82 -9.31 16.79 16.10
N MET A 83 -8.94 16.36 17.32
CA MET A 83 -8.93 17.22 18.51
C MET A 83 -7.65 18.07 18.66
N THR A 84 -6.55 17.80 17.93
CA THR A 84 -5.31 18.61 17.91
C THR A 84 -4.45 18.39 16.64
N GLY A 85 -4.76 19.13 15.55
CA GLY A 85 -3.82 19.51 14.46
C GLY A 85 -3.23 18.40 13.55
N PRO A 86 -2.87 18.71 12.27
CA PRO A 86 -2.48 17.69 11.30
C PRO A 86 -0.99 17.34 11.42
N GLN A 87 -0.69 16.11 11.87
CA GLN A 87 0.63 15.50 11.71
C GLN A 87 0.60 14.57 10.50
N ILE A 88 1.37 14.93 9.48
CA ILE A 88 1.58 14.11 8.28
C ILE A 88 2.42 12.91 8.71
N GLY A 89 1.75 11.80 9.02
CA GLY A 89 2.37 10.54 9.42
C GLY A 89 3.20 9.94 8.29
N LEU A 90 4.49 10.25 8.30
CA LEU A 90 5.53 9.53 7.57
C LEU A 90 5.49 8.07 8.05
N LEU A 91 5.15 7.13 7.17
CA LEU A 91 5.40 5.71 7.45
C LEU A 91 6.87 5.56 7.87
N PRO A 92 7.18 4.77 8.91
CA PRO A 92 8.57 4.48 9.24
C PRO A 92 9.21 3.93 7.97
N LYS A 93 10.30 4.59 7.53
CA LYS A 93 11.17 4.03 6.49
C LYS A 93 11.45 2.60 6.95
N CYS A 94 10.97 1.60 6.22
CA CYS A 94 11.44 0.24 6.43
C CYS A 94 12.93 0.32 6.16
N SER A 95 13.71 0.33 7.25
CA SER A 95 15.16 0.40 7.20
C SER A 95 15.63 -0.77 6.35
N ALA A 96 16.66 -0.52 5.55
CA ALA A 96 17.28 -1.52 4.69
C ALA A 96 17.99 -2.65 5.49
N ASP A 97 17.75 -2.75 6.80
CA ASP A 97 18.49 -3.58 7.76
C ASP A 97 17.80 -4.91 8.09
N CYS A 98 16.71 -5.28 7.40
CA CYS A 98 15.97 -6.53 7.65
C CYS A 98 16.16 -7.61 6.56
N LEU A 99 17.24 -7.55 5.79
CA LEU A 99 17.64 -8.62 4.88
C LEU A 99 19.09 -9.04 5.17
N GLU A 100 19.28 -9.68 6.32
CA GLU A 100 20.23 -10.80 6.43
C GLU A 100 19.44 -12.11 6.47
#